data_AF-A0A972DJ04-F1
#
_entry.id   AF-A0A972DJ04-F1
#
_cell.length_a   1.000
_cell.length_b   1.000
_cell.length_c   1.000
_cell.angle_alpha   90.00
_cell.angle_beta   90.00
_cell.angle_gamma   90.00
#
_symmetry.space_group_name_H-M   'P 1'
#
loop_
_entity.id
_entity.type
_entity.pdbx_description
1 polymer ?
#
loop_
_entity_poly.entity_id
_entity_poly.type
_entity_poly.pdbx_seq_one_letter_code
_entity_poly.pdbx_strand_id
1 'polypeptide(L)'
;MLDAGKIGRYISFLRKNNGKTQAQLADRLNVSHQAVSNWERGETLPDIEQLIGLAKVLNTTTDRILLAGASDAPEAEALPAEEMPIAEGMDEEATDFSPRDDFTSDTGFGIKDKEDGIREIKDRINELHDRIREQSNAMSELDEKYRRAKSDKAIDKMQDYLDEALDRIDDLQDEADKLQDKMDELQDEADELQDKADEYSDDEIEDFQDEIEELQDQVEELHDEIEELYDEIEELQDELEDLIDDEDDADGEDDKEYTIPLTSSMQDPNDWQKIISMAPFASSETLERLLEELDLKKDINKIVQLAPFLKSHTIEDLIMKAMHDEDHPDWDIIRKLAPFAPGGVLDKLVPVLKEKASFKEICHISPFMSRSALEKLLIDIYKDYGFSKWEIIMKLVPFAGGSALDQLVSEMETKEEIKRILRFAMFLNRETVDKLIRKIEDFLDDDADNWDMIMKLAPYASKASLDRLLMMMDPKRIGKIAPFLDKNTIDRFINRND
;
A
#
# COMPACT_ATOMS: atom_id res chain seq x y z
N MET A 1 -36.82 20.51 8.84
CA MET A 1 -36.26 19.45 9.70
C MET A 1 -34.76 19.59 9.64
N LEU A 2 -34.04 19.49 10.76
CA LEU A 2 -32.57 19.61 10.77
C LEU A 2 -31.96 18.47 9.95
N ASP A 3 -31.01 18.78 9.08
CA ASP A 3 -30.33 17.82 8.22
C ASP A 3 -29.01 17.40 8.89
N ALA A 4 -29.01 16.25 9.54
CA ALA A 4 -27.88 15.77 10.33
C ALA A 4 -26.62 15.56 9.47
N GLY A 5 -26.75 15.12 8.23
CA GLY A 5 -25.63 14.95 7.31
C GLY A 5 -25.00 16.26 6.84
N LYS A 6 -25.80 17.33 6.70
CA LYS A 6 -25.26 18.68 6.41
C LYS A 6 -24.58 19.29 7.63
N ILE A 7 -25.18 19.14 8.80
CA ILE A 7 -24.62 19.63 10.08
C ILE A 7 -23.29 18.93 10.38
N GLY A 8 -23.24 17.61 10.22
CA GLY A 8 -22.03 16.81 10.43
C GLY A 8 -20.85 17.22 9.54
N ARG A 9 -21.10 17.37 8.23
CA ARG A 9 -20.09 17.86 7.29
C ARG A 9 -19.59 19.26 7.64
N TYR A 10 -20.48 20.14 8.08
CA TYR A 10 -20.10 21.49 8.50
C TYR A 10 -19.28 21.51 9.79
N ILE A 11 -19.58 20.64 10.76
CA ILE A 11 -18.75 20.42 11.96
C ILE A 11 -17.35 19.96 11.56
N SER A 12 -17.26 18.98 10.64
CA SER A 12 -15.98 18.45 10.13
C SER A 12 -15.16 19.55 9.43
N PHE A 13 -15.79 20.35 8.58
CA PHE A 13 -15.18 21.50 7.92
C PHE A 13 -14.59 22.50 8.92
N LEU A 14 -15.37 22.91 9.93
CA LEU A 14 -14.91 23.84 10.97
C LEU A 14 -13.77 23.26 11.80
N ARG A 15 -13.82 21.96 12.14
CA ARG A 15 -12.73 21.27 12.86
C ARG A 15 -11.44 21.29 12.06
N LYS A 16 -11.48 20.93 10.77
CA LYS A 16 -10.32 20.91 9.86
C LYS A 16 -9.72 22.32 9.70
N ASN A 17 -10.56 23.35 9.52
CA ASN A 17 -10.09 24.74 9.45
C ASN A 17 -9.45 25.26 10.75
N ASN A 18 -9.83 24.66 11.88
CA ASN A 18 -9.22 24.95 13.17
C ASN A 18 -8.00 24.06 13.48
N GLY A 19 -7.53 23.27 12.51
CA GLY A 19 -6.33 22.43 12.59
C GLY A 19 -6.41 21.31 13.63
N LYS A 20 -7.62 20.83 13.98
CA LYS A 20 -7.82 19.83 15.04
C LYS A 20 -8.12 18.46 14.44
N THR A 21 -7.55 17.41 15.03
CA THR A 21 -7.99 16.03 14.77
C THR A 21 -9.33 15.74 15.48
N GLN A 22 -10.04 14.67 15.09
CA GLN A 22 -11.27 14.26 15.78
C GLN A 22 -10.98 13.93 17.24
N ALA A 23 -9.88 13.24 17.54
CA ALA A 23 -9.42 12.96 18.90
C ALA A 23 -9.18 14.25 19.71
N GLN A 24 -8.48 15.22 19.13
CA GLN A 24 -8.23 16.50 19.81
C GLN A 24 -9.50 17.32 20.03
N LEU A 25 -10.51 17.20 19.15
CA LEU A 25 -11.81 17.83 19.35
C LEU A 25 -12.61 17.11 20.44
N ALA A 26 -12.59 15.78 20.45
CA ALA A 26 -13.23 14.94 21.44
C ALA A 26 -12.67 15.20 22.85
N ASP A 27 -11.35 15.26 22.98
CA ASP A 27 -10.65 15.57 24.24
C ASP A 27 -11.05 16.94 24.78
N ARG A 28 -11.18 17.96 23.91
CA ARG A 28 -11.59 19.31 24.29
C ARG A 28 -13.05 19.43 24.69
N LEU A 29 -13.90 18.53 24.20
CA LEU A 29 -15.32 18.47 24.49
C LEU A 29 -15.66 17.47 25.60
N ASN A 30 -14.66 16.73 26.10
CA ASN A 30 -14.82 15.65 27.07
C ASN A 30 -15.84 14.59 26.60
N VAL A 31 -15.74 14.19 25.34
CA VAL A 31 -16.55 13.15 24.71
C VAL A 31 -15.65 12.09 24.08
N SER A 32 -16.22 10.93 23.72
CA SER A 32 -15.46 9.90 23.02
C SER A 32 -15.14 10.33 21.58
N HIS A 33 -14.04 9.82 21.04
CA HIS A 33 -13.70 9.96 19.62
C HIS A 33 -14.86 9.52 18.72
N GLN A 34 -15.51 8.41 19.07
CA GLN A 34 -16.64 7.85 18.34
C GLN A 34 -17.83 8.81 18.27
N ALA A 35 -18.09 9.58 19.33
CA ALA A 35 -19.17 10.56 19.32
C ALA A 35 -18.94 11.65 18.26
N VAL A 36 -17.72 12.18 18.17
CA VAL A 36 -17.36 13.17 17.14
C VAL A 36 -17.42 12.57 15.74
N SER A 37 -16.97 11.33 15.56
CA SER A 37 -17.06 10.61 14.30
C SER A 37 -18.51 10.47 13.83
N ASN A 38 -19.39 9.97 14.72
CA ASN A 38 -20.80 9.78 14.41
C ASN A 38 -21.53 11.11 14.11
N TRP A 39 -21.10 12.22 14.72
CA TRP A 39 -21.65 13.54 14.39
C TRP A 39 -21.23 13.99 13.00
N GLU A 40 -19.95 13.84 12.65
CA GLU A 40 -19.42 14.27 11.36
C GLU A 40 -19.99 13.46 10.19
N ARG A 41 -20.30 12.18 10.40
CA ARG A 41 -21.03 11.31 9.45
C ARG A 41 -22.55 11.55 9.43
N GLY A 42 -23.08 12.34 10.38
CA GLY A 42 -24.51 12.63 10.48
C GLY A 42 -25.37 11.47 11.00
N GLU A 43 -24.75 10.44 11.58
CA GLU A 43 -25.43 9.29 12.20
C GLU A 43 -26.13 9.68 13.50
N THR A 44 -25.54 10.62 14.23
CA THR A 44 -26.12 11.19 15.45
C THR A 44 -25.93 12.71 15.47
N LEU A 45 -26.75 13.42 16.23
CA LEU A 45 -26.59 14.86 16.44
C LEU A 45 -25.97 15.11 17.82
N PRO A 46 -25.08 16.11 17.94
CA PRO A 46 -24.60 16.55 19.25
C PRO A 46 -25.79 17.06 20.07
N ASP A 47 -25.79 16.77 21.36
CA ASP A 47 -26.76 17.33 22.29
C ASP A 47 -26.55 18.84 22.50
N ILE A 48 -27.44 19.47 23.27
CA ILE A 48 -27.42 20.92 23.48
C ILE A 48 -26.12 21.38 24.18
N GLU A 49 -25.59 20.61 25.12
CA GLU A 49 -24.36 20.96 25.84
C GLU A 49 -23.13 20.81 24.93
N GLN A 50 -23.08 19.72 24.16
CA GLN A 50 -22.05 19.43 23.17
C GLN A 50 -22.04 20.48 22.05
N LEU A 51 -23.21 20.94 21.61
CA LEU A 51 -23.33 21.98 20.59
C LEU A 51 -22.78 23.32 21.07
N ILE A 52 -23.02 23.70 22.34
CA ILE A 52 -22.44 24.89 22.96
C ILE A 52 -20.91 24.75 23.07
N GLY A 53 -20.43 23.56 23.43
CA GLY A 53 -19.00 23.24 23.46
C GLY A 53 -18.35 23.38 22.08
N LEU A 54 -18.97 22.79 21.05
CA LEU A 54 -18.52 22.86 19.66
C LEU A 54 -18.39 24.30 19.18
N ALA A 55 -19.41 25.13 19.41
CA ALA A 55 -19.40 26.54 19.02
C ALA A 55 -18.18 27.29 19.61
N LYS A 56 -17.85 27.03 20.89
CA LYS A 56 -16.68 27.63 21.55
C LYS A 56 -15.35 27.11 21.01
N VAL A 57 -15.20 25.80 20.84
CA VAL A 57 -13.93 25.19 20.42
C VAL A 57 -13.61 25.47 18.95
N LEU A 58 -14.65 25.62 18.12
CA LEU A 58 -14.54 25.84 16.67
C LEU A 58 -14.67 27.31 16.25
N ASN A 59 -14.77 28.24 17.21
CA ASN A 59 -14.93 29.68 16.97
C ASN A 59 -16.09 30.03 16.04
N THR A 60 -17.28 29.50 16.34
CA THR A 60 -18.51 29.77 15.58
C THR A 60 -19.70 29.96 16.54
N THR A 61 -20.91 30.06 16.02
CA THR A 61 -22.14 30.11 16.80
C THR A 61 -22.97 28.84 16.59
N THR A 62 -23.82 28.50 17.56
CA THR A 62 -24.65 27.29 17.50
C THR A 62 -25.66 27.35 16.35
N ASP A 63 -26.16 28.53 15.99
CA ASP A 63 -27.03 28.74 14.82
C ASP A 63 -26.30 28.41 13.52
N ARG A 64 -25.04 28.85 13.35
CA ARG A 64 -24.26 28.51 12.16
C ARG A 64 -24.01 27.00 12.05
N ILE A 65 -23.79 26.32 13.16
CA ILE A 65 -23.64 24.85 13.18
C ILE A 65 -24.94 24.18 12.74
N LEU A 66 -26.08 24.55 13.35
CA LEU A 66 -27.38 23.95 13.08
C LEU A 66 -27.91 24.23 11.68
N LEU A 67 -27.53 25.37 11.10
CA LEU A 67 -27.86 25.73 9.72
C LEU A 67 -26.82 25.21 8.71
N ALA A 68 -25.84 24.42 9.16
CA ALA A 68 -24.76 23.89 8.31
C ALA A 68 -24.03 24.99 7.50
N GLY A 69 -23.84 26.15 8.11
CA GLY A 69 -23.22 27.31 7.49
C GLY A 69 -24.12 28.11 6.54
N ALA A 70 -25.36 27.69 6.30
CA ALA A 70 -26.34 28.46 5.54
C ALA A 70 -26.83 29.65 6.37
N SER A 71 -26.58 30.87 5.89
CA SER A 71 -27.18 32.07 6.46
C SER A 71 -28.57 32.28 5.84
N ASP A 72 -29.63 31.80 6.49
CA ASP A 72 -30.97 32.39 6.36
C ASP A 72 -31.12 33.47 7.45
N ALA A 73 -30.36 34.56 7.31
CA ALA A 73 -30.58 35.83 7.99
C ALA A 73 -29.96 36.94 7.14
N PRO A 74 -30.61 38.10 7.02
CA PRO A 74 -30.37 39.07 5.97
C PRO A 74 -28.93 39.56 6.00
N GLU A 75 -28.41 39.86 4.80
CA GLU A 75 -27.36 40.84 4.56
C GLU A 75 -27.32 41.83 5.72
N ALA A 76 -26.18 41.90 6.41
CA ALA A 76 -25.93 42.94 7.37
C ALA A 76 -26.36 44.25 6.72
N GLU A 77 -27.43 44.87 7.26
CA GLU A 77 -27.87 46.19 6.88
C GLU A 77 -26.65 47.10 6.93
N ALA A 78 -26.12 47.42 5.75
CA ALA A 78 -25.41 48.66 5.57
C ALA A 78 -26.38 49.74 6.04
N LEU A 79 -26.06 50.38 7.17
CA LEU A 79 -26.73 51.60 7.59
C LEU A 79 -26.84 52.50 6.35
N PRO A 80 -28.04 52.96 5.98
CA PRO A 80 -28.20 53.77 4.78
C PRO A 80 -27.43 55.06 4.99
N ALA A 81 -26.41 55.29 4.18
CA ALA A 81 -25.92 56.63 3.97
C ALA A 81 -27.07 57.39 3.29
N GLU A 82 -27.72 58.26 4.05
CA GLU A 82 -28.76 59.16 3.56
C GLU A 82 -28.24 59.89 2.31
N GLU A 83 -28.83 59.57 1.16
CA GLU A 83 -28.78 60.45 0.00
C GLU A 83 -29.55 61.72 0.36
N MET A 84 -28.84 62.83 0.57
CA MET A 84 -29.45 64.14 0.46
C MET A 84 -29.83 64.39 -1.01
N PRO A 85 -31.04 64.85 -1.31
CA PRO A 85 -31.50 65.05 -2.68
C PRO A 85 -30.75 66.22 -3.33
N ILE A 86 -30.21 65.98 -4.52
CA ILE A 86 -29.82 67.04 -5.45
C ILE A 86 -31.13 67.63 -5.98
N ALA A 87 -31.42 68.88 -5.62
CA ALA A 87 -32.50 69.65 -6.24
C ALA A 87 -32.03 70.09 -7.64
N GLU A 88 -32.43 69.35 -8.67
CA GLU A 88 -32.50 69.86 -10.03
C GLU A 88 -33.78 70.68 -10.22
N GLY A 89 -33.64 71.84 -10.86
CA GLY A 89 -34.77 72.55 -11.49
C GLY A 89 -34.96 73.97 -10.99
N MET A 90 -34.33 74.95 -11.65
CA MET A 90 -35.01 76.20 -11.99
C MET A 90 -34.61 76.59 -13.41
N ASP A 91 -35.59 76.45 -14.29
CA ASP A 91 -35.61 76.84 -15.69
C ASP A 91 -35.49 78.35 -15.90
N GLU A 92 -35.31 78.66 -17.18
CA GLU A 92 -35.22 79.93 -17.87
C GLU A 92 -36.30 80.99 -17.54
N GLU A 93 -35.92 82.22 -17.90
CA GLU A 93 -36.72 83.42 -18.23
C GLU A 93 -37.20 84.39 -17.14
N ALA A 94 -36.84 85.67 -17.40
CA ALA A 94 -37.45 86.96 -17.02
C ALA A 94 -36.42 87.88 -16.33
N THR A 95 -36.19 89.15 -16.69
CA THR A 95 -36.86 90.12 -17.56
C THR A 95 -35.96 91.36 -17.63
N ASP A 96 -35.97 92.01 -18.79
CA ASP A 96 -35.87 93.45 -19.02
C ASP A 96 -35.69 94.36 -17.79
N PHE A 97 -34.54 95.04 -17.72
CA PHE A 97 -34.42 96.36 -17.10
C PHE A 97 -33.33 97.15 -17.82
N SER A 98 -33.73 98.16 -18.60
CA SER A 98 -32.85 99.29 -18.95
C SER A 98 -32.92 100.36 -17.86
N PRO A 99 -31.79 100.80 -17.29
CA PRO A 99 -31.72 102.09 -16.63
C PRO A 99 -31.07 103.14 -17.53
N ARG A 100 -31.77 104.26 -17.64
CA ARG A 100 -31.39 105.53 -18.29
C ARG A 100 -30.08 106.09 -17.75
N ASP A 101 -29.39 106.80 -18.63
CA ASP A 101 -28.34 107.77 -18.31
C ASP A 101 -28.84 108.82 -17.32
N ASP A 102 -28.19 108.93 -16.16
CA ASP A 102 -28.08 110.19 -15.41
C ASP A 102 -26.86 110.18 -14.46
N PHE A 103 -25.97 111.14 -14.71
CA PHE A 103 -25.04 111.79 -13.77
C PHE A 103 -24.06 110.97 -12.89
N THR A 104 -22.82 110.92 -13.40
CA THR A 104 -21.53 111.32 -12.79
C THR A 104 -21.10 110.87 -11.39
N SER A 105 -19.84 110.41 -11.41
CA SER A 105 -18.77 110.52 -10.41
C SER A 105 -18.74 109.52 -9.25
N ASP A 106 -17.64 108.76 -9.26
CA ASP A 106 -16.91 108.25 -8.08
C ASP A 106 -17.08 106.77 -7.68
N THR A 107 -17.07 105.84 -8.65
CA THR A 107 -16.77 104.41 -8.39
C THR A 107 -16.00 103.73 -9.53
N GLY A 108 -15.10 104.45 -10.19
CA GLY A 108 -14.32 103.93 -11.33
C GLY A 108 -13.16 102.97 -10.96
N PHE A 109 -12.85 102.81 -9.68
CA PHE A 109 -11.73 101.98 -9.23
C PHE A 109 -12.15 100.54 -8.87
N GLY A 110 -13.38 100.33 -8.37
CA GLY A 110 -13.82 99.02 -7.87
C GLY A 110 -14.48 98.07 -8.88
N ILE A 111 -14.78 98.53 -10.10
CA ILE A 111 -15.44 97.69 -11.13
C ILE A 111 -14.40 96.91 -11.93
N LYS A 112 -13.26 97.53 -12.29
CA LYS A 112 -12.15 96.84 -12.97
C LYS A 112 -11.55 95.73 -12.12
N ASP A 113 -11.31 95.96 -10.83
CA ASP A 113 -10.78 94.94 -9.92
C ASP A 113 -11.74 93.74 -9.79
N LYS A 114 -13.05 93.97 -9.87
CA LYS A 114 -14.07 92.91 -9.88
C LYS A 114 -14.16 92.20 -11.23
N GLU A 115 -14.03 92.91 -12.35
CA GLU A 115 -14.00 92.33 -13.70
C GLU A 115 -12.75 91.47 -13.92
N ASP A 116 -11.60 91.92 -13.41
CA ASP A 116 -10.34 91.18 -13.45
C ASP A 116 -10.40 89.96 -12.51
N GLY A 117 -10.98 90.10 -11.32
CA GLY A 117 -11.26 88.96 -10.43
C GLY A 117 -12.24 87.94 -11.03
N ILE A 118 -13.27 88.39 -11.76
CA ILE A 118 -14.20 87.50 -12.50
C ILE A 118 -13.47 86.80 -13.65
N ARG A 119 -12.56 87.48 -14.35
CA ARG A 119 -11.75 86.87 -15.42
C ARG A 119 -10.84 85.79 -14.85
N GLU A 120 -10.14 86.06 -13.74
CA GLU A 120 -9.29 85.08 -13.06
C GLU A 120 -10.08 83.86 -12.55
N ILE A 121 -11.29 84.08 -12.02
CA ILE A 121 -12.19 82.99 -11.61
C ILE A 121 -12.61 82.16 -12.83
N LYS A 122 -12.94 82.79 -13.97
CA LYS A 122 -13.28 82.06 -15.20
C LYS A 122 -12.13 81.22 -15.73
N ASP A 123 -10.91 81.76 -15.70
CA ASP A 123 -9.72 81.04 -16.13
C ASP A 123 -9.45 79.83 -15.22
N ARG A 124 -9.62 79.99 -13.89
CA ARG A 124 -9.54 78.88 -12.93
C ARG A 124 -10.64 77.84 -13.12
N ILE A 125 -11.86 78.25 -13.46
CA ILE A 125 -12.97 77.32 -13.77
C ILE A 125 -12.63 76.51 -15.02
N ASN A 126 -12.11 77.15 -16.07
CA ASN A 126 -11.71 76.45 -17.29
C ASN A 126 -10.57 75.45 -17.02
N GLU A 127 -9.56 75.84 -16.24
CA GLU A 127 -8.47 74.95 -15.84
C GLU A 127 -8.97 73.77 -15.00
N LEU A 128 -9.94 74.00 -14.11
CA LEU A 128 -10.59 72.92 -13.34
C LEU A 128 -11.40 72.00 -14.24
N HIS A 129 -12.13 72.53 -15.22
CA HIS A 129 -12.85 71.71 -16.20
C HIS A 129 -11.92 70.83 -17.02
N ASP A 130 -10.77 71.36 -17.47
CA ASP A 130 -9.78 70.58 -18.21
C ASP A 130 -9.20 69.46 -17.33
N ARG A 131 -8.88 69.75 -16.06
CA ARG A 131 -8.42 68.73 -15.10
C ARG A 131 -9.47 67.65 -14.83
N ILE A 132 -10.74 68.04 -14.67
CA ILE A 132 -11.85 67.08 -14.48
C ILE A 132 -11.96 66.17 -15.71
N ARG A 133 -11.82 66.73 -16.91
CA ARG A 133 -11.87 65.97 -18.16
C ARG A 133 -10.69 64.99 -18.27
N GLU A 134 -9.48 65.42 -17.93
CA GLU A 134 -8.30 64.54 -17.90
C GLU A 134 -8.47 63.41 -16.87
N GLN A 135 -8.96 63.71 -15.67
CA GLN A 135 -9.23 62.70 -14.66
C GLN A 135 -10.34 61.74 -15.07
N SER A 136 -11.39 62.23 -15.73
CA SER A 136 -12.47 61.39 -16.26
C SER A 136 -11.96 60.41 -17.33
N ASN A 137 -11.06 60.85 -18.20
CA ASN A 137 -10.42 59.97 -19.18
C ASN A 137 -9.52 58.93 -18.50
N ALA A 138 -8.71 59.35 -17.53
CA ALA A 138 -7.86 58.44 -16.76
C ALA A 138 -8.70 57.40 -15.99
N MET A 139 -9.84 57.79 -15.44
CA MET A 139 -10.78 56.89 -14.76
C MET A 139 -11.37 55.87 -15.74
N SER A 140 -11.72 56.29 -16.95
CA SER A 140 -12.23 55.39 -18.00
C SER A 140 -11.18 54.37 -18.44
N GLU A 141 -9.91 54.79 -18.59
CA GLU A 141 -8.81 53.87 -18.89
C GLU A 141 -8.56 52.87 -17.74
N LEU A 142 -8.71 53.32 -16.50
CA LEU A 142 -8.57 52.47 -15.32
C LEU A 142 -9.70 51.44 -15.25
N ASP A 143 -10.94 51.84 -15.53
CA ASP A 143 -12.11 50.95 -15.56
C ASP A 143 -11.97 49.90 -16.68
N GLU A 144 -11.45 50.30 -17.86
CA GLU A 144 -11.18 49.36 -18.94
C GLU A 144 -10.06 48.36 -18.58
N LYS A 145 -8.99 48.80 -17.90
CA LYS A 145 -7.96 47.91 -17.37
C LYS A 145 -8.50 46.98 -16.28
N TYR A 146 -9.35 47.48 -15.39
CA TYR A 146 -9.99 46.69 -14.33
C TYR A 146 -10.92 45.62 -14.93
N ARG A 147 -11.74 45.96 -15.92
CA ARG A 147 -12.58 44.99 -16.64
C ARG A 147 -11.74 43.95 -17.37
N ARG A 148 -10.60 44.34 -17.95
CA ARG A 148 -9.69 43.41 -18.63
C ARG A 148 -9.04 42.43 -17.66
N ALA A 149 -8.58 42.90 -16.51
CA ALA A 149 -8.01 42.07 -15.44
C ALA A 149 -9.06 41.16 -14.78
N LYS A 150 -10.31 41.62 -14.66
CA LYS A 150 -11.44 40.82 -14.16
C LYS A 150 -11.96 39.80 -15.19
N SER A 151 -11.84 40.12 -16.48
CA SER A 151 -12.15 39.24 -17.61
C SER A 151 -10.93 38.43 -18.07
N ASP A 152 -9.82 38.45 -17.32
CA ASP A 152 -8.63 37.73 -17.73
C ASP A 152 -8.95 36.24 -17.66
N LYS A 153 -8.97 35.61 -18.84
CA LYS A 153 -9.07 34.15 -19.03
C LYS A 153 -8.11 33.34 -18.14
N ALA A 154 -7.12 33.97 -17.52
CA ALA A 154 -6.23 33.36 -16.55
C ALA A 154 -6.93 33.13 -15.19
N ILE A 155 -7.79 34.04 -14.73
CA ILE A 155 -8.60 33.86 -13.52
C ILE A 155 -9.64 32.76 -13.75
N ASP A 156 -10.37 32.81 -14.86
CA ASP A 156 -11.33 31.75 -15.22
C ASP A 156 -10.64 30.38 -15.30
N LYS A 157 -9.49 30.29 -15.97
CA LYS A 157 -8.69 29.04 -16.01
C LYS A 157 -8.21 28.59 -14.64
N MET A 158 -7.83 29.51 -13.76
CA MET A 158 -7.43 29.16 -12.39
C MET A 158 -8.62 28.69 -11.56
N GLN A 159 -9.81 29.23 -11.79
CA GLN A 159 -11.04 28.74 -11.18
C GLN A 159 -11.39 27.36 -11.72
N ASP A 160 -11.30 27.12 -13.03
CA ASP A 160 -11.49 25.78 -13.62
C ASP A 160 -10.52 24.74 -13.01
N TYR A 161 -9.23 25.10 -12.84
CA TYR A 161 -8.25 24.22 -12.19
C TYR A 161 -8.53 24.00 -10.72
N LEU A 162 -9.09 25.01 -10.03
CA LEU A 162 -9.46 24.89 -8.62
C LEU A 162 -10.67 23.97 -8.47
N ASP A 163 -11.67 24.09 -9.34
CA ASP A 163 -12.85 23.25 -9.35
C ASP A 163 -12.48 21.78 -9.67
N GLU A 164 -11.62 21.54 -10.67
CA GLU A 164 -11.12 20.19 -10.97
C GLU A 164 -10.28 19.61 -9.82
N ALA A 165 -9.53 20.44 -9.10
CA ALA A 165 -8.81 20.02 -7.91
C ALA A 165 -9.74 19.69 -6.74
N LEU A 166 -10.84 20.44 -6.57
CA LEU A 166 -11.85 20.19 -5.55
C LEU A 166 -12.62 18.90 -5.82
N ASP A 167 -13.07 18.67 -7.05
CA ASP A 167 -13.73 17.42 -7.46
C ASP A 167 -12.83 16.21 -7.19
N ARG A 168 -11.53 16.34 -7.49
CA ARG A 168 -10.56 15.28 -7.23
C ARG A 168 -10.31 15.04 -5.74
N ILE A 169 -10.42 16.08 -4.91
CA ILE A 169 -10.34 15.95 -3.46
C ILE A 169 -11.58 15.19 -2.94
N ASP A 170 -12.76 15.46 -3.49
CA ASP A 170 -14.00 14.76 -3.11
C ASP A 170 -13.94 13.27 -3.52
N ASP A 171 -13.49 12.96 -4.74
CA ASP A 171 -13.28 11.57 -5.19
C ASP A 171 -12.30 10.81 -4.27
N LEU A 172 -11.20 11.47 -3.86
CA LEU A 172 -10.21 10.88 -2.95
C LEU A 172 -10.77 10.71 -1.53
N GLN A 173 -11.68 11.58 -1.09
CA GLN A 173 -12.36 11.41 0.19
C GLN A 173 -13.31 10.22 0.16
N ASP A 174 -14.09 10.05 -0.92
CA ASP A 174 -14.95 8.89 -1.10
C ASP A 174 -14.17 7.56 -1.16
N GLU A 175 -12.98 7.57 -1.77
CA GLU A 175 -12.08 6.41 -1.75
C GLU A 175 -11.49 6.16 -0.36
N ALA A 176 -11.13 7.20 0.38
CA ALA A 176 -10.64 7.08 1.75
C ALA A 176 -11.71 6.50 2.69
N ASP A 177 -12.97 6.93 2.55
CA ASP A 177 -14.09 6.43 3.34
C ASP A 177 -14.31 4.93 3.06
N LYS A 178 -14.30 4.49 1.80
CA LYS A 178 -14.41 3.06 1.45
C LYS A 178 -13.25 2.22 1.97
N LEU A 179 -12.04 2.79 2.04
CA LEU A 179 -10.88 2.11 2.62
C LEU A 179 -11.00 2.03 4.13
N GLN A 180 -11.57 3.04 4.77
CA GLN A 180 -11.82 3.05 6.20
C GLN A 180 -12.89 2.02 6.58
N ASP A 181 -13.98 1.92 5.83
CA ASP A 181 -15.01 0.88 6.03
C ASP A 181 -14.41 -0.54 5.96
N LYS A 182 -13.53 -0.79 4.98
CA LYS A 182 -12.82 -2.07 4.87
C LYS A 182 -11.82 -2.31 5.99
N MET A 183 -11.22 -1.25 6.52
CA MET A 183 -10.28 -1.36 7.63
C MET A 183 -11.04 -1.74 8.91
N ASP A 184 -12.24 -1.19 9.11
CA ASP A 184 -13.13 -1.54 10.20
C ASP A 184 -13.60 -3.01 10.06
N GLU A 185 -14.01 -3.46 8.86
CA GLU A 185 -14.35 -4.88 8.61
C GLU A 185 -13.19 -5.83 8.92
N LEU A 186 -11.97 -5.48 8.52
CA LEU A 186 -10.78 -6.30 8.80
C LEU A 186 -10.37 -6.27 10.28
N GLN A 187 -10.67 -5.18 11.01
CA GLN A 187 -10.46 -5.12 12.45
C GLN A 187 -11.45 -6.03 13.17
N ASP A 188 -12.73 -6.03 12.78
CA ASP A 188 -13.72 -6.94 13.34
C ASP A 188 -13.32 -8.41 13.10
N GLU A 189 -12.86 -8.76 11.89
CA GLU A 189 -12.35 -10.12 11.60
C GLU A 189 -11.11 -10.48 12.43
N ALA A 190 -10.22 -9.51 12.67
CA ALA A 190 -9.02 -9.73 13.48
C ALA A 190 -9.38 -9.96 14.96
N ASP A 191 -10.33 -9.20 15.49
CA ASP A 191 -10.82 -9.36 16.86
C ASP A 191 -11.52 -10.72 17.02
N GLU A 192 -12.34 -11.16 16.06
CA GLU A 192 -12.95 -12.51 16.10
C GLU A 192 -11.92 -13.64 16.07
N LEU A 193 -10.82 -13.46 15.32
CA LEU A 193 -9.74 -14.43 15.28
C LEU A 193 -8.92 -14.43 16.57
N GLN A 194 -8.75 -13.25 17.18
CA GLN A 194 -8.06 -13.12 18.46
C GLN A 194 -8.87 -13.75 19.59
N ASP A 195 -10.18 -13.51 19.65
CA ASP A 195 -11.08 -14.16 20.62
C ASP A 195 -11.03 -15.69 20.49
N LYS A 196 -11.00 -16.22 19.26
CA LYS A 196 -10.82 -17.67 19.04
C LYS A 196 -9.43 -18.15 19.48
N ALA A 197 -8.39 -17.38 19.20
CA ALA A 197 -7.04 -17.73 19.61
C ALA A 197 -6.91 -17.76 21.14
N ASP A 198 -7.58 -16.84 21.84
CA ASP A 198 -7.62 -16.79 23.30
C ASP A 198 -8.47 -17.95 23.87
N GLU A 199 -9.56 -18.35 23.21
CA GLU A 199 -10.34 -19.57 23.57
C GLU A 199 -9.48 -20.85 23.46
N TYR A 200 -8.62 -20.93 22.45
CA TYR A 200 -7.68 -22.04 22.29
C TYR A 200 -6.43 -21.93 23.18
N SER A 201 -6.08 -20.75 23.71
CA SER A 201 -4.80 -20.57 24.42
C SER A 201 -4.84 -21.04 25.87
N ASP A 202 -6.00 -20.94 26.52
CA ASP A 202 -6.07 -21.11 27.97
C ASP A 202 -6.75 -22.44 28.35
N ASP A 203 -7.96 -22.75 27.85
CA ASP A 203 -8.70 -23.91 28.35
C ASP A 203 -8.34 -25.23 27.63
N GLU A 204 -8.32 -25.27 26.29
CA GLU A 204 -8.04 -26.52 25.56
C GLU A 204 -6.57 -26.96 25.65
N ILE A 205 -5.63 -26.02 25.68
CA ILE A 205 -4.21 -26.35 25.82
C ILE A 205 -3.90 -26.84 27.24
N GLU A 206 -4.53 -26.27 28.27
CA GLU A 206 -4.40 -26.76 29.65
C GLU A 206 -4.99 -28.17 29.78
N ASP A 207 -6.20 -28.42 29.24
CA ASP A 207 -6.81 -29.75 29.21
C ASP A 207 -5.93 -30.80 28.48
N PHE A 208 -5.34 -30.45 27.33
CA PHE A 208 -4.42 -31.35 26.63
C PHE A 208 -3.08 -31.51 27.35
N GLN A 209 -2.60 -30.50 28.08
CA GLN A 209 -1.38 -30.62 28.88
C GLN A 209 -1.60 -31.55 30.07
N ASP A 210 -2.75 -31.46 30.75
CA ASP A 210 -3.16 -32.37 31.81
C ASP A 210 -3.27 -33.82 31.28
N GLU A 211 -3.85 -34.02 30.10
CA GLU A 211 -3.95 -35.36 29.48
C GLU A 211 -2.57 -35.90 29.05
N ILE A 212 -1.66 -35.03 28.61
CA ILE A 212 -0.26 -35.40 28.32
C ILE A 212 0.48 -35.78 29.60
N GLU A 213 0.28 -35.06 30.71
CA GLU A 213 0.91 -35.36 32.00
C GLU A 213 0.42 -36.72 32.52
N GLU A 214 -0.89 -37.00 32.46
CA GLU A 214 -1.45 -38.31 32.84
C GLU A 214 -0.91 -39.47 31.97
N LEU A 215 -0.73 -39.23 30.67
CA LEU A 215 -0.11 -40.22 29.77
C LEU A 215 1.40 -40.39 30.04
N GLN A 216 2.11 -39.34 30.45
CA GLN A 216 3.52 -39.43 30.82
C GLN A 216 3.71 -40.24 32.09
N ASP A 217 2.87 -40.03 33.10
CA ASP A 217 2.87 -40.85 34.32
C ASP A 217 2.63 -42.34 34.01
N GLN A 218 1.70 -42.65 33.11
CA GLN A 218 1.45 -44.04 32.66
C GLN A 218 2.65 -44.63 31.91
N VAL A 219 3.37 -43.83 31.12
CA VAL A 219 4.58 -44.28 30.43
C VAL A 219 5.72 -44.53 31.41
N GLU A 220 5.85 -43.72 32.46
CA GLU A 220 6.82 -43.93 33.53
C GLU A 220 6.53 -45.21 34.31
N GLU A 221 5.26 -45.46 34.67
CA GLU A 221 4.85 -46.71 35.33
C GLU A 221 5.14 -47.95 34.46
N LEU A 222 4.86 -47.89 33.16
CA LEU A 222 5.23 -48.96 32.22
C LEU A 222 6.74 -49.11 32.06
N HIS A 223 7.51 -48.03 32.21
CA HIS A 223 8.96 -48.08 32.14
C HIS A 223 9.53 -48.82 33.35
N ASP A 224 9.02 -48.52 34.55
CA ASP A 224 9.39 -49.20 35.79
C ASP A 224 9.04 -50.70 35.71
N GLU A 225 7.84 -51.06 35.19
CA GLU A 225 7.47 -52.46 34.96
C GLU A 225 8.41 -53.18 33.98
N ILE A 226 8.88 -52.47 32.94
CA ILE A 226 9.84 -53.02 31.98
C ILE A 226 11.21 -53.21 32.63
N GLU A 227 11.65 -52.28 33.48
CA GLU A 227 12.91 -52.39 34.23
C GLU A 227 12.88 -53.61 35.17
N GLU A 228 11.79 -53.80 35.91
CA GLU A 228 11.59 -55.01 36.75
C GLU A 228 11.65 -56.31 35.92
N LEU A 229 11.05 -56.32 34.73
CA LEU A 229 11.12 -57.48 33.84
C LEU A 229 12.53 -57.71 33.28
N TYR A 230 13.32 -56.66 33.05
CA TYR A 230 14.71 -56.80 32.64
C TYR A 230 15.57 -57.37 33.75
N ASP A 231 15.39 -56.92 34.99
CA ASP A 231 16.06 -57.50 36.18
C ASP A 231 15.70 -58.98 36.33
N GLU A 232 14.43 -59.34 36.14
CA GLU A 232 13.97 -60.74 36.21
C GLU A 232 14.55 -61.60 35.06
N ILE A 233 14.72 -61.02 33.86
CA ILE A 233 15.40 -61.68 32.75
C ILE A 233 16.89 -61.85 33.05
N GLU A 234 17.56 -60.87 33.67
CA GLU A 234 18.96 -60.95 34.06
C GLU A 234 19.17 -62.06 35.11
N GLU A 235 18.32 -62.13 36.14
CA GLU A 235 18.34 -63.23 37.12
C GLU A 235 18.13 -64.60 36.46
N LEU A 236 17.20 -64.71 35.51
CA LEU A 236 16.99 -65.95 34.75
C LEU A 236 18.14 -66.28 33.80
N GLN A 237 18.86 -65.28 33.30
CA GLN A 237 20.06 -65.47 32.48
C GLN A 237 21.21 -65.97 33.35
N ASP A 238 21.40 -65.42 34.54
CA ASP A 238 22.39 -65.89 35.52
C ASP A 238 22.08 -67.35 35.94
N GLU A 239 20.81 -67.67 36.23
CA GLU A 239 20.40 -69.06 36.53
C GLU A 239 20.64 -70.01 35.34
N LEU A 240 20.43 -69.53 34.11
CA LEU A 240 20.70 -70.32 32.91
C LEU A 240 22.21 -70.49 32.68
N GLU A 241 23.03 -69.47 32.96
CA GLU A 241 24.49 -69.52 32.88
C GLU A 241 25.04 -70.51 33.91
N ASP A 242 24.56 -70.48 35.15
CA ASP A 242 24.89 -71.48 36.18
C ASP A 242 24.51 -72.91 35.73
N LEU A 243 23.37 -73.08 35.06
CA LEU A 243 22.93 -74.39 34.52
C LEU A 243 23.74 -74.85 33.31
N ILE A 244 24.23 -73.91 32.49
CA ILE A 244 25.12 -74.19 31.36
C ILE A 244 26.51 -74.54 31.89
N ASP A 245 27.01 -73.86 32.91
CA ASP A 245 28.26 -74.18 33.61
C ASP A 245 28.20 -75.57 34.27
N ASP A 246 27.04 -75.95 34.84
CA ASP A 246 26.77 -77.30 35.36
C ASP A 246 26.73 -78.37 34.23
N GLU A 247 26.42 -77.99 32.97
CA GLU A 247 26.52 -78.86 31.80
C GLU A 247 27.94 -78.87 31.17
N ASP A 248 28.74 -77.81 31.31
CA ASP A 248 30.12 -77.70 30.80
C ASP A 248 31.17 -78.42 31.67
N ASP A 249 30.82 -78.86 32.87
CA ASP A 249 31.54 -79.93 33.59
C ASP A 249 31.44 -81.30 32.86
N ALA A 250 30.64 -81.38 31.79
CA ALA A 250 30.62 -82.47 30.83
C ALA A 250 31.05 -82.00 29.42
N ASP A 251 32.37 -82.05 29.20
CA ASP A 251 33.10 -81.95 27.92
C ASP A 251 33.49 -80.52 27.48
N GLY A 252 34.70 -80.13 27.86
CA GLY A 252 35.31 -78.87 27.43
C GLY A 252 35.68 -78.80 25.94
N GLU A 253 35.60 -77.59 25.39
CA GLU A 253 36.59 -76.98 24.49
C GLU A 253 36.18 -75.53 24.12
N ASP A 254 37.13 -74.61 24.27
CA ASP A 254 37.32 -73.32 23.57
C ASP A 254 36.33 -72.15 23.76
N ASP A 255 36.71 -71.24 24.68
CA ASP A 255 36.24 -69.85 24.77
C ASP A 255 36.40 -69.09 23.43
N LYS A 256 35.29 -68.57 22.90
CA LYS A 256 35.29 -67.52 21.87
C LYS A 256 34.45 -66.34 22.30
N GLU A 257 35.15 -65.26 22.62
CA GLU A 257 34.65 -63.90 22.81
C GLU A 257 33.74 -63.48 21.63
N TYR A 258 32.43 -63.38 21.89
CA TYR A 258 31.42 -63.05 20.88
C TYR A 258 31.31 -61.54 20.72
N THR A 259 32.12 -60.95 19.84
CA THR A 259 31.94 -59.57 19.38
C THR A 259 30.90 -59.55 18.25
N ILE A 260 29.75 -58.90 18.47
CA ILE A 260 28.72 -58.70 17.45
C ILE A 260 29.17 -57.58 16.49
N PRO A 261 29.47 -57.86 15.21
CA PRO A 261 29.80 -56.82 14.24
C PRO A 261 28.50 -56.35 13.57
N LEU A 262 28.05 -55.13 13.88
CA LEU A 262 26.83 -54.52 13.31
C LEU A 262 26.88 -54.27 11.79
N THR A 263 28.02 -54.49 11.13
CA THR A 263 28.27 -53.93 9.79
C THR A 263 28.44 -54.94 8.66
N SER A 264 28.45 -56.24 8.94
CA SER A 264 28.84 -57.24 7.92
C SER A 264 27.65 -57.92 7.19
N SER A 265 26.39 -57.61 7.53
CA SER A 265 25.22 -58.33 6.98
C SER A 265 24.06 -57.48 6.46
N MET A 266 24.26 -56.19 6.17
CA MET A 266 23.21 -55.34 5.58
C MET A 266 23.01 -55.56 4.06
N GLN A 267 22.90 -56.81 3.61
CA GLN A 267 22.60 -57.15 2.20
C GLN A 267 21.12 -57.48 1.95
N ASP A 268 20.33 -57.74 2.99
CA ASP A 268 18.89 -58.02 2.85
C ASP A 268 18.08 -56.70 2.86
N PRO A 269 17.31 -56.39 1.80
CA PRO A 269 16.37 -55.26 1.78
C PRO A 269 15.40 -55.22 2.96
N ASN A 270 15.11 -56.38 3.57
CA ASN A 270 14.20 -56.51 4.70
C ASN A 270 14.80 -55.94 6.01
N ASP A 271 16.12 -55.90 6.16
CA ASP A 271 16.77 -55.32 7.34
C ASP A 271 16.75 -53.80 7.32
N TRP A 272 16.84 -53.20 6.13
CA TRP A 272 16.70 -51.75 5.99
C TRP A 272 15.30 -51.25 6.37
N GLN A 273 14.25 -52.00 6.01
CA GLN A 273 12.88 -51.64 6.39
C GLN A 273 12.66 -51.67 7.91
N LYS A 274 13.30 -52.61 8.61
CA LYS A 274 13.27 -52.64 10.08
C LYS A 274 13.92 -51.38 10.67
N ILE A 275 15.08 -50.98 10.14
CA ILE A 275 15.76 -49.75 10.57
C ILE A 275 14.87 -48.52 10.38
N ILE A 276 14.22 -48.38 9.21
CA ILE A 276 13.29 -47.27 8.97
C ILE A 276 12.11 -47.31 9.96
N SER A 277 11.58 -48.48 10.30
CA SER A 277 10.49 -48.60 11.28
C SER A 277 10.89 -48.23 12.72
N MET A 278 12.18 -48.33 13.04
CA MET A 278 12.74 -47.93 14.34
C MET A 278 13.18 -46.46 14.35
N ALA A 279 13.36 -45.82 13.19
CA ALA A 279 13.87 -44.45 13.08
C ALA A 279 13.09 -43.39 13.87
N PRO A 280 11.74 -43.42 13.98
CA PRO A 280 11.00 -42.48 14.83
C PRO A 280 11.34 -42.56 16.32
N PHE A 281 11.80 -43.73 16.79
CA PHE A 281 12.10 -44.01 18.19
C PHE A 281 13.60 -43.96 18.49
N ALA A 282 14.44 -43.81 17.47
CA ALA A 282 15.89 -43.78 17.61
C ALA A 282 16.37 -42.40 18.07
N SER A 283 17.38 -42.38 18.95
CA SER A 283 18.03 -41.12 19.32
C SER A 283 18.73 -40.50 18.11
N SER A 284 18.87 -39.17 18.10
CA SER A 284 19.60 -38.49 17.02
C SER A 284 21.05 -38.95 16.90
N GLU A 285 21.70 -39.30 18.02
CA GLU A 285 23.07 -39.84 18.01
C GLU A 285 23.12 -41.21 17.33
N THR A 286 22.13 -42.07 17.58
CA THR A 286 22.00 -43.37 16.90
C THR A 286 21.83 -43.20 15.40
N LEU A 287 20.97 -42.28 14.98
CA LEU A 287 20.76 -41.98 13.55
C LEU A 287 22.00 -41.36 12.90
N GLU A 288 22.71 -40.48 13.60
CA GLU A 288 23.96 -39.88 13.11
C GLU A 288 25.06 -40.93 12.93
N ARG A 289 25.23 -41.85 13.90
CA ARG A 289 26.17 -42.98 13.76
C ARG A 289 25.82 -43.88 12.58
N LEU A 290 24.54 -44.15 12.34
CA LEU A 290 24.10 -44.90 11.17
C LEU A 290 24.45 -44.17 9.86
N LEU A 291 24.33 -42.84 9.82
CA LEU A 291 24.69 -42.04 8.64
C LEU A 291 26.20 -42.08 8.35
N GLU A 292 27.07 -42.24 9.36
CA GLU A 292 28.52 -42.36 9.18
C GLU A 292 28.92 -43.62 8.38
N GLU A 293 28.10 -44.68 8.44
CA GLU A 293 28.33 -45.92 7.69
C GLU A 293 27.80 -45.86 6.24
N LEU A 294 27.00 -44.85 5.90
CA LEU A 294 26.37 -44.73 4.58
C LEU A 294 27.20 -43.84 3.63
N ASP A 295 27.34 -44.29 2.39
CA ASP A 295 27.94 -43.49 1.33
C ASP A 295 26.89 -42.51 0.79
N LEU A 296 27.07 -41.21 1.01
CA LEU A 296 26.10 -40.17 0.64
C LEU A 296 25.62 -40.28 -0.82
N LYS A 297 26.49 -40.68 -1.73
CA LYS A 297 26.17 -40.76 -3.15
C LYS A 297 25.48 -42.07 -3.54
N LYS A 298 25.96 -43.19 -3.01
CA LYS A 298 25.40 -44.52 -3.32
C LYS A 298 24.11 -44.81 -2.58
N ASP A 299 24.02 -44.36 -1.33
CA ASP A 299 22.93 -44.67 -0.40
C ASP A 299 21.95 -43.49 -0.22
N ILE A 300 21.93 -42.51 -1.13
CA ILE A 300 21.06 -41.34 -1.02
C ILE A 300 19.58 -41.69 -0.80
N ASN A 301 19.07 -42.76 -1.41
CA ASN A 301 17.66 -43.16 -1.22
C ASN A 301 17.39 -43.67 0.20
N LYS A 302 18.38 -44.30 0.84
CA LYS A 302 18.31 -44.73 2.24
C LYS A 302 18.33 -43.51 3.16
N ILE A 303 19.26 -42.59 2.91
CA ILE A 303 19.39 -41.33 3.68
C ILE A 303 18.09 -40.50 3.59
N VAL A 304 17.47 -40.42 2.41
CA VAL A 304 16.19 -39.72 2.22
C VAL A 304 15.05 -40.35 3.01
N GLN A 305 15.07 -41.66 3.23
CA GLN A 305 14.06 -42.33 4.07
C GLN A 305 14.27 -42.03 5.57
N LEU A 306 15.50 -41.74 6.00
CA LEU A 306 15.81 -41.29 7.35
C LEU A 306 15.58 -39.78 7.54
N ALA A 307 15.63 -39.00 6.47
CA ALA A 307 15.58 -37.54 6.51
C ALA A 307 14.45 -36.92 7.37
N PRO A 308 13.21 -37.46 7.42
CA PRO A 308 12.16 -36.95 8.32
C PRO A 308 12.51 -37.00 9.81
N PHE A 309 13.42 -37.89 10.21
CA PHE A 309 13.79 -38.16 11.60
C PHE A 309 15.14 -37.54 11.98
N LEU A 310 15.83 -36.89 11.03
CA LEU A 310 17.11 -36.25 11.27
C LEU A 310 16.93 -34.83 11.82
N LYS A 311 17.89 -34.40 12.65
CA LYS A 311 17.95 -33.01 13.11
C LYS A 311 18.26 -32.06 11.96
N SER A 312 17.81 -30.81 12.09
CA SER A 312 17.99 -29.77 11.08
C SER A 312 19.46 -29.55 10.68
N HIS A 313 20.38 -29.53 11.65
CA HIS A 313 21.81 -29.36 11.37
C HIS A 313 22.38 -30.54 10.59
N THR A 314 21.91 -31.76 10.84
CA THR A 314 22.35 -32.96 10.12
C THR A 314 21.95 -32.88 8.64
N ILE A 315 20.72 -32.46 8.33
CA ILE A 315 20.27 -32.24 6.94
C ILE A 315 21.09 -31.14 6.27
N GLU A 316 21.35 -30.04 6.99
CA GLU A 316 22.21 -28.96 6.50
C GLU A 316 23.60 -29.48 6.13
N ASP A 317 24.25 -30.23 7.02
CA ASP A 317 25.57 -30.81 6.78
C ASP A 317 25.59 -31.76 5.58
N LEU A 318 24.54 -32.56 5.37
CA LEU A 318 24.41 -33.44 4.20
C LEU A 318 24.28 -32.63 2.90
N ILE A 319 23.52 -31.54 2.91
CA ILE A 319 23.41 -30.63 1.76
C ILE A 319 24.77 -29.94 1.50
N MET A 320 25.46 -29.47 2.54
CA MET A 320 26.77 -28.84 2.40
C MET A 320 27.84 -29.83 1.93
N LYS A 321 27.79 -31.10 2.35
CA LYS A 321 28.64 -32.17 1.81
C LYS A 321 28.40 -32.39 0.32
N ALA A 322 27.15 -32.31 -0.15
CA ALA A 322 26.83 -32.37 -1.58
C ALA A 322 27.34 -31.16 -2.38
N MET A 323 27.68 -30.07 -1.68
CA MET A 323 28.27 -28.84 -2.21
C MET A 323 29.80 -28.77 -2.13
N HIS A 324 30.46 -29.76 -1.51
CA HIS A 324 31.91 -29.71 -1.24
C HIS A 324 32.76 -29.58 -2.51
N ASP A 325 32.31 -30.12 -3.64
CA ASP A 325 32.92 -29.82 -4.94
C ASP A 325 32.25 -28.57 -5.51
N GLU A 326 32.84 -27.40 -5.24
CA GLU A 326 32.31 -26.09 -5.70
C GLU A 326 32.15 -26.02 -7.22
N ASP A 327 32.90 -26.82 -7.97
CA ASP A 327 32.80 -26.88 -9.42
C ASP A 327 31.70 -27.84 -9.91
N HIS A 328 31.39 -28.88 -9.15
CA HIS A 328 30.43 -29.93 -9.52
C HIS A 328 29.52 -30.36 -8.35
N PRO A 329 28.55 -29.52 -7.95
CA PRO A 329 27.58 -29.89 -6.93
C PRO A 329 26.79 -31.15 -7.31
N ASP A 330 26.52 -32.03 -6.34
CA ASP A 330 25.66 -33.20 -6.57
C ASP A 330 24.18 -32.81 -6.45
N TRP A 331 23.64 -32.31 -7.56
CA TRP A 331 22.26 -31.83 -7.61
C TRP A 331 21.20 -32.91 -7.36
N ASP A 332 21.50 -34.20 -7.57
CA ASP A 332 20.52 -35.25 -7.24
C ASP A 332 20.36 -35.40 -5.73
N ILE A 333 21.47 -35.32 -4.99
CA ILE A 333 21.46 -35.32 -3.52
C ILE A 333 20.69 -34.09 -3.01
N ILE A 334 21.07 -32.89 -3.45
CA ILE A 334 20.45 -31.63 -3.02
C ILE A 334 18.94 -31.66 -3.28
N ARG A 335 18.54 -32.07 -4.50
CA ARG A 335 17.13 -32.17 -4.88
C ARG A 335 16.34 -33.12 -3.98
N LYS A 336 16.92 -34.27 -3.63
CA LYS A 336 16.25 -35.29 -2.81
C LYS A 336 16.13 -34.89 -1.35
N LEU A 337 17.09 -34.12 -0.84
CA LEU A 337 17.08 -33.61 0.55
C LEU A 337 16.33 -32.29 0.70
N ALA A 338 16.13 -31.52 -0.38
CA ALA A 338 15.48 -30.21 -0.36
C ALA A 338 14.12 -30.17 0.38
N PRO A 339 13.21 -31.17 0.28
CA PRO A 339 11.96 -31.18 1.03
C PRO A 339 12.10 -31.21 2.55
N PHE A 340 13.26 -31.67 3.05
CA PHE A 340 13.57 -31.80 4.47
C PHE A 340 14.55 -30.71 4.93
N ALA A 341 14.97 -29.81 4.03
CA ALA A 341 15.95 -28.79 4.33
C ALA A 341 15.37 -27.77 5.34
N PRO A 342 16.13 -27.38 6.37
CA PRO A 342 15.71 -26.33 7.29
C PRO A 342 15.61 -24.98 6.57
N GLY A 343 14.77 -24.09 7.11
CA GLY A 343 14.55 -22.76 6.55
C GLY A 343 15.86 -22.00 6.33
N GLY A 344 16.09 -21.54 5.10
CA GLY A 344 17.24 -20.71 4.74
C GLY A 344 18.53 -21.47 4.37
N VAL A 345 18.60 -22.79 4.55
CA VAL A 345 19.80 -23.57 4.12
C VAL A 345 19.97 -23.50 2.60
N LEU A 346 18.88 -23.68 1.86
CA LEU A 346 18.90 -23.61 0.40
C LEU A 346 19.15 -22.20 -0.13
N ASP A 347 18.92 -21.16 0.67
CA ASP A 347 19.20 -19.77 0.30
C ASP A 347 20.71 -19.52 0.14
N LYS A 348 21.53 -20.27 0.89
CA LYS A 348 22.99 -20.23 0.77
C LYS A 348 23.46 -20.73 -0.60
N LEU A 349 22.61 -21.45 -1.34
CA LEU A 349 22.92 -21.97 -2.67
C LEU A 349 22.72 -20.94 -3.79
N VAL A 350 22.13 -19.76 -3.53
CA VAL A 350 21.88 -18.73 -4.57
C VAL A 350 23.10 -18.44 -5.46
N PRO A 351 24.32 -18.21 -4.92
CA PRO A 351 25.50 -17.94 -5.75
C PRO A 351 25.82 -19.09 -6.71
N VAL A 352 25.72 -20.34 -6.22
CA VAL A 352 26.06 -21.53 -7.02
C VAL A 352 24.96 -21.88 -8.01
N LEU A 353 23.69 -21.72 -7.63
CA LEU A 353 22.54 -21.90 -8.52
C LEU A 353 22.61 -20.98 -9.73
N LYS A 354 23.00 -19.72 -9.51
CA LYS A 354 23.14 -18.72 -10.58
C LYS A 354 24.16 -19.15 -11.64
N GLU A 355 25.32 -19.63 -11.21
CA GLU A 355 26.47 -19.88 -12.08
C GLU A 355 26.48 -21.29 -12.68
N LYS A 356 26.20 -22.30 -11.87
CA LYS A 356 26.48 -23.71 -12.19
C LYS A 356 25.23 -24.54 -12.46
N ALA A 357 24.06 -24.12 -11.95
CA ALA A 357 22.85 -24.91 -12.08
C ALA A 357 22.17 -24.75 -13.45
N SER A 358 21.61 -25.85 -13.95
CA SER A 358 20.73 -25.91 -15.09
C SER A 358 19.31 -25.42 -14.73
N PHE A 359 18.51 -25.09 -15.75
CA PHE A 359 17.10 -24.71 -15.58
C PHE A 359 16.32 -25.73 -14.75
N LYS A 360 16.58 -27.03 -14.96
CA LYS A 360 15.87 -28.12 -14.27
C LYS A 360 16.22 -28.14 -12.77
N GLU A 361 17.47 -27.90 -12.42
CA GLU A 361 17.94 -27.88 -11.04
C GLU A 361 17.35 -26.70 -10.27
N ILE A 362 17.39 -25.50 -10.85
CA ILE A 362 16.76 -24.31 -10.26
C ILE A 362 15.28 -24.57 -10.01
N CYS A 363 14.54 -25.09 -11.00
CA CYS A 363 13.11 -25.37 -10.85
C CYS A 363 12.78 -26.38 -9.74
N HIS A 364 13.66 -27.35 -9.48
CA HIS A 364 13.42 -28.35 -8.43
C HIS A 364 13.75 -27.83 -7.02
N ILE A 365 14.71 -26.91 -6.90
CA ILE A 365 15.14 -26.37 -5.61
C ILE A 365 14.27 -25.17 -5.21
N SER A 366 13.85 -24.37 -6.19
CA SER A 366 13.08 -23.12 -5.96
C SER A 366 11.88 -23.26 -5.01
N PRO A 367 11.05 -24.32 -5.06
CA PRO A 367 9.89 -24.45 -4.17
C PRO A 367 10.23 -24.53 -2.68
N PHE A 368 11.48 -24.85 -2.33
CA PHE A 368 11.95 -25.03 -0.97
C PHE A 368 12.83 -23.87 -0.48
N MET A 369 13.01 -22.83 -1.30
CA MET A 369 13.79 -21.65 -0.96
C MET A 369 12.92 -20.56 -0.34
N SER A 370 13.53 -19.65 0.43
CA SER A 370 12.80 -18.47 0.90
C SER A 370 12.46 -17.53 -0.25
N ARG A 371 11.38 -16.75 -0.07
CA ARG A 371 10.98 -15.70 -1.01
C ARG A 371 12.13 -14.72 -1.29
N SER A 372 12.84 -14.29 -0.25
CA SER A 372 13.99 -13.38 -0.39
C SER A 372 15.12 -13.97 -1.24
N ALA A 373 15.37 -15.28 -1.12
CA ALA A 373 16.40 -15.94 -1.92
C ALA A 373 15.98 -16.10 -3.38
N LEU A 374 14.70 -16.42 -3.63
CA LEU A 374 14.15 -16.49 -4.98
C LEU A 374 14.18 -15.13 -5.69
N GLU A 375 13.80 -14.06 -4.97
CA GLU A 375 13.85 -12.68 -5.47
C GLU A 375 15.30 -12.27 -5.81
N LYS A 376 16.24 -12.58 -4.92
CA LYS A 376 17.67 -12.33 -5.17
C LYS A 376 18.17 -13.11 -6.38
N LEU A 377 17.86 -14.40 -6.47
CA LEU A 377 18.25 -15.25 -7.59
C LEU A 377 17.67 -14.74 -8.92
N LEU A 378 16.40 -14.32 -8.93
CA LEU A 378 15.74 -13.73 -10.09
C LEU A 378 16.49 -12.49 -10.61
N ILE A 379 16.77 -11.54 -9.72
CA ILE A 379 17.47 -10.29 -10.07
C ILE A 379 18.89 -10.57 -10.52
N ASP A 380 19.62 -11.42 -9.79
CA ASP A 380 21.00 -11.76 -10.11
C ASP A 380 21.10 -12.49 -11.47
N ILE A 381 20.19 -13.42 -11.77
CA ILE A 381 20.14 -14.09 -13.08
C ILE A 381 19.89 -13.08 -14.20
N TYR A 382 18.93 -12.17 -14.00
CA TYR A 382 18.64 -11.15 -15.01
C TYR A 382 19.84 -10.22 -15.25
N LYS A 383 20.50 -9.74 -14.19
CA LYS A 383 21.63 -8.81 -14.31
C LYS A 383 22.83 -9.43 -15.03
N ASP A 384 23.14 -10.68 -14.77
CA ASP A 384 24.34 -11.31 -15.33
C ASP A 384 24.11 -11.89 -16.73
N TYR A 385 22.90 -12.41 -16.98
CA TYR A 385 22.62 -13.21 -18.18
C TYR A 385 21.55 -12.59 -19.09
N GLY A 386 20.82 -11.58 -18.61
CA GLY A 386 19.69 -10.97 -19.30
C GLY A 386 18.73 -12.02 -19.85
N PHE A 387 18.42 -11.88 -21.14
CA PHE A 387 17.53 -12.79 -21.86
C PHE A 387 18.03 -14.22 -22.03
N SER A 388 19.33 -14.49 -21.91
CA SER A 388 19.86 -15.83 -22.21
C SER A 388 19.33 -16.89 -21.24
N LYS A 389 18.91 -16.49 -20.03
CA LYS A 389 18.28 -17.35 -19.02
C LYS A 389 16.78 -17.03 -18.81
N TRP A 390 16.11 -16.46 -19.81
CA TRP A 390 14.72 -15.99 -19.68
C TRP A 390 13.71 -17.06 -19.23
N GLU A 391 13.86 -18.31 -19.66
CA GLU A 391 12.97 -19.41 -19.21
C GLU A 391 13.02 -19.61 -17.69
N ILE A 392 14.20 -19.45 -17.08
CA ILE A 392 14.37 -19.52 -15.62
C ILE A 392 13.63 -18.36 -14.96
N ILE A 393 13.85 -17.14 -15.44
CA ILE A 393 13.19 -15.92 -14.96
C ILE A 393 11.67 -16.12 -14.95
N MET A 394 11.09 -16.64 -16.05
CA MET A 394 9.66 -16.88 -16.16
C MET A 394 9.12 -17.87 -15.11
N LYS A 395 9.92 -18.83 -14.66
CA LYS A 395 9.54 -19.78 -13.61
C LYS A 395 9.65 -19.19 -12.21
N LEU A 396 10.54 -18.23 -12.02
CA LEU A 396 10.76 -17.56 -10.74
C LEU A 396 9.79 -16.40 -10.49
N VAL A 397 9.32 -15.72 -11.54
CA VAL A 397 8.41 -14.56 -11.46
C VAL A 397 7.17 -14.79 -10.57
N PRO A 398 6.45 -15.94 -10.63
CA PRO A 398 5.29 -16.18 -9.77
C PRO A 398 5.60 -16.17 -8.26
N PHE A 399 6.87 -16.36 -7.89
CA PHE A 399 7.31 -16.37 -6.49
C PHE A 399 7.93 -15.03 -6.05
N ALA A 400 8.08 -14.08 -6.97
CA ALA A 400 8.70 -12.79 -6.70
C ALA A 400 7.68 -11.77 -6.18
N GLY A 401 8.10 -10.94 -5.22
CA GLY A 401 7.33 -9.82 -4.75
C GLY A 401 7.39 -8.59 -5.63
N GLY A 402 6.51 -7.63 -5.30
CA GLY A 402 6.33 -6.41 -6.07
C GLY A 402 7.62 -5.61 -6.23
N SER A 403 8.47 -5.54 -5.21
CA SER A 403 9.76 -4.84 -5.27
C SER A 403 10.75 -5.48 -6.25
N ALA A 404 10.86 -6.81 -6.24
CA ALA A 404 11.73 -7.54 -7.17
C ALA A 404 11.21 -7.43 -8.61
N LEU A 405 9.90 -7.53 -8.82
CA LEU A 405 9.31 -7.33 -10.15
C LEU A 405 9.46 -5.88 -10.64
N ASP A 406 9.33 -4.90 -9.75
CA ASP A 406 9.56 -3.48 -10.06
C ASP A 406 11.01 -3.24 -10.48
N GLN A 407 11.96 -3.82 -9.77
CA GLN A 407 13.37 -3.75 -10.13
C GLN A 407 13.63 -4.43 -11.48
N LEU A 408 13.09 -5.64 -11.68
CA LEU A 408 13.23 -6.37 -12.94
C LEU A 408 12.70 -5.54 -14.12
N VAL A 409 11.52 -4.95 -13.98
CA VAL A 409 10.92 -4.05 -14.98
C VAL A 409 11.75 -2.80 -15.21
N SER A 410 12.33 -2.22 -14.15
CA SER A 410 13.16 -1.02 -14.26
C SER A 410 14.39 -1.25 -15.13
N GLU A 411 14.97 -2.44 -15.07
CA GLU A 411 16.17 -2.84 -15.82
C GLU A 411 15.86 -3.33 -17.25
N MET A 412 14.58 -3.45 -17.63
CA MET A 412 14.17 -3.81 -19.01
C MET A 412 14.32 -2.62 -19.96
N GLU A 413 15.03 -2.83 -21.08
CA GLU A 413 15.37 -1.78 -22.05
C GLU A 413 14.78 -2.03 -23.44
N THR A 414 14.34 -3.26 -23.74
CA THR A 414 13.89 -3.64 -25.07
C THR A 414 12.41 -4.01 -25.11
N LYS A 415 11.78 -3.76 -26.26
CA LYS A 415 10.37 -4.10 -26.51
C LYS A 415 10.08 -5.60 -26.34
N GLU A 416 11.05 -6.48 -26.59
CA GLU A 416 10.86 -7.93 -26.49
C GLU A 416 10.81 -8.44 -25.04
N GLU A 417 11.57 -7.88 -24.09
CA GLU A 417 11.46 -8.26 -22.66
C GLU A 417 10.16 -7.73 -22.07
N ILE A 418 9.79 -6.50 -22.44
CA ILE A 418 8.47 -5.97 -22.10
C ILE A 418 7.38 -6.93 -22.59
N LYS A 419 7.39 -7.32 -23.87
CA LYS A 419 6.41 -8.26 -24.43
C LYS A 419 6.31 -9.57 -23.67
N ARG A 420 7.43 -10.09 -23.15
CA ARG A 420 7.48 -11.34 -22.42
C ARG A 420 6.95 -11.21 -21.00
N ILE A 421 7.31 -10.15 -20.27
CA ILE A 421 6.83 -9.92 -18.90
C ILE A 421 5.32 -9.67 -18.84
N LEU A 422 4.69 -9.20 -19.94
CA LEU A 422 3.23 -9.04 -20.04
C LEU A 422 2.44 -10.31 -19.72
N ARG A 423 3.02 -11.51 -19.94
CA ARG A 423 2.38 -12.79 -19.58
C ARG A 423 2.12 -12.91 -18.08
N PHE A 424 2.82 -12.11 -17.28
CA PHE A 424 2.73 -12.05 -15.84
C PHE A 424 2.16 -10.73 -15.34
N ALA A 425 1.46 -9.96 -16.19
CA ALA A 425 0.85 -8.69 -15.79
C ALA A 425 0.00 -8.80 -14.51
N MET A 426 -0.66 -9.94 -14.30
CA MET A 426 -1.46 -10.20 -13.10
C MET A 426 -0.66 -10.30 -11.79
N PHE A 427 0.65 -10.53 -11.86
CA PHE A 427 1.55 -10.60 -10.70
C PHE A 427 2.24 -9.26 -10.43
N LEU A 428 2.11 -8.30 -11.35
CA LEU A 428 2.69 -6.97 -11.20
C LEU A 428 1.76 -6.09 -10.35
N ASN A 429 2.35 -5.30 -9.46
CA ASN A 429 1.60 -4.27 -8.75
C ASN A 429 1.25 -3.10 -9.70
N ARG A 430 0.26 -2.29 -9.32
CA ARG A 430 -0.23 -1.17 -10.13
C ARG A 430 0.86 -0.16 -10.50
N GLU A 431 1.79 0.12 -9.59
CA GLU A 431 2.89 1.07 -9.83
C GLU A 431 3.86 0.53 -10.90
N THR A 432 4.21 -0.76 -10.81
CA THR A 432 5.07 -1.45 -11.79
C THR A 432 4.39 -1.55 -13.15
N VAL A 433 3.08 -1.79 -13.19
CA VAL A 433 2.29 -1.75 -14.43
C VAL A 433 2.33 -0.36 -15.06
N ASP A 434 2.13 0.69 -14.26
CA ASP A 434 2.22 2.08 -14.74
C ASP A 434 3.61 2.43 -15.28
N LYS A 435 4.68 1.94 -14.64
CA LYS A 435 6.07 2.07 -15.14
C LYS A 435 6.26 1.33 -16.47
N LEU A 436 5.73 0.11 -16.60
CA LEU A 436 5.74 -0.64 -17.86
C LEU A 436 5.04 0.10 -18.98
N ILE A 437 3.87 0.68 -18.71
CA ILE A 437 3.14 1.51 -19.68
C ILE A 437 4.02 2.67 -20.14
N ARG A 438 4.65 3.41 -19.23
CA ARG A 438 5.58 4.51 -19.58
C ARG A 438 6.77 4.03 -20.42
N LYS A 439 7.36 2.88 -20.08
CA LYS A 439 8.43 2.29 -20.90
C LYS A 439 7.93 1.91 -22.30
N ILE A 440 6.70 1.41 -22.44
CA ILE A 440 6.10 1.16 -23.75
C ILE A 440 5.88 2.47 -24.52
N GLU A 441 5.52 3.56 -23.82
CA GLU A 441 5.36 4.89 -24.39
C GLU A 441 6.66 5.41 -25.02
N ASP A 442 7.82 5.12 -24.44
CA ASP A 442 9.13 5.51 -24.98
C ASP A 442 9.41 4.89 -26.37
N PHE A 443 8.72 3.81 -26.75
CA PHE A 443 8.84 3.18 -28.07
C PHE A 443 7.76 3.62 -29.06
N LEU A 444 6.95 4.65 -28.75
CA LEU A 444 5.81 5.09 -29.57
C LEU A 444 6.20 5.77 -30.90
N ASP A 445 6.70 4.99 -31.85
CA ASP A 445 6.72 5.33 -33.28
C ASP A 445 5.46 4.79 -33.99
N ASP A 446 4.27 5.03 -33.41
CA ASP A 446 2.95 4.65 -33.94
C ASP A 446 2.79 3.15 -34.29
N ASP A 447 3.53 2.29 -33.59
CA ASP A 447 3.53 0.85 -33.80
C ASP A 447 2.27 0.21 -33.17
N ALA A 448 1.48 -0.49 -33.99
CA ALA A 448 0.29 -1.19 -33.56
C ALA A 448 0.55 -2.20 -32.42
N ASP A 449 1.76 -2.77 -32.37
CA ASP A 449 2.17 -3.72 -31.34
C ASP A 449 2.27 -3.05 -29.95
N ASN A 450 2.70 -1.79 -29.85
CA ASN A 450 2.82 -1.10 -28.55
C ASN A 450 1.46 -0.90 -27.89
N TRP A 451 0.48 -0.52 -28.70
CA TRP A 451 -0.89 -0.41 -28.23
C TRP A 451 -1.46 -1.77 -27.83
N ASP A 452 -1.17 -2.88 -28.53
CA ASP A 452 -1.60 -4.21 -28.08
C ASP A 452 -1.01 -4.58 -26.71
N MET A 453 0.24 -4.18 -26.44
CA MET A 453 0.87 -4.35 -25.13
C MET A 453 0.18 -3.53 -24.04
N ILE A 454 -0.07 -2.23 -24.29
CA ILE A 454 -0.78 -1.34 -23.37
C ILE A 454 -2.18 -1.89 -23.05
N MET A 455 -2.89 -2.42 -24.05
CA MET A 455 -4.22 -2.99 -23.87
C MET A 455 -4.22 -4.23 -22.95
N LYS A 456 -3.14 -5.01 -22.95
CA LYS A 456 -2.97 -6.15 -22.02
C LYS A 456 -2.69 -5.70 -20.58
N LEU A 457 -2.12 -4.50 -20.41
CA LEU A 457 -1.82 -3.91 -19.10
C LEU A 457 -2.99 -3.08 -18.54
N ALA A 458 -3.88 -2.59 -19.40
CA ALA A 458 -4.99 -1.73 -19.01
C ALA A 458 -5.83 -2.23 -17.82
N PRO A 459 -6.15 -3.54 -17.68
CA PRO A 459 -6.91 -4.03 -16.52
C PRO A 459 -6.20 -3.83 -15.17
N TYR A 460 -4.87 -3.68 -15.18
CA TYR A 460 -4.02 -3.60 -13.99
C TYR A 460 -3.44 -2.18 -13.77
N ALA A 461 -3.70 -1.26 -14.71
CA ALA A 461 -3.16 0.10 -14.71
C ALA A 461 -3.92 1.04 -13.77
N SER A 462 -3.28 2.15 -13.37
CA SER A 462 -4.00 3.21 -12.66
C SER A 462 -4.87 4.05 -13.59
N LYS A 463 -5.96 4.60 -13.04
CA LYS A 463 -6.83 5.56 -13.73
C LYS A 463 -6.04 6.72 -14.34
N ALA A 464 -5.07 7.26 -13.58
CA ALA A 464 -4.21 8.34 -14.04
C ALA A 464 -3.37 7.94 -15.27
N SER A 465 -2.89 6.69 -15.36
CA SER A 465 -2.20 6.19 -16.55
C SER A 465 -3.14 6.02 -17.72
N LEU A 466 -4.33 5.47 -17.51
CA LEU A 466 -5.34 5.32 -18.55
C LEU A 466 -5.82 6.66 -19.11
N ASP A 467 -6.04 7.67 -18.25
CA ASP A 467 -6.39 9.04 -18.64
C ASP A 467 -5.30 9.69 -19.49
N ARG A 468 -4.02 9.49 -19.15
CA ARG A 468 -2.90 9.98 -19.96
C ARG A 468 -2.85 9.30 -21.32
N LEU A 469 -3.00 7.96 -21.36
CA LEU A 469 -3.03 7.20 -22.60
C LEU A 469 -4.13 7.67 -23.54
N LEU A 470 -5.32 8.01 -23.00
CA LEU A 470 -6.40 8.59 -23.77
C LEU A 470 -6.01 9.89 -24.46
N MET A 471 -5.12 10.71 -23.89
CA MET A 471 -4.69 11.93 -24.57
C MET A 471 -3.86 11.67 -25.83
N MET A 472 -3.26 10.48 -25.94
CA MET A 472 -2.35 10.10 -27.03
C MET A 472 -2.95 9.05 -27.97
N MET A 473 -4.09 8.46 -27.62
CA MET A 473 -4.68 7.31 -28.32
C MET A 473 -5.52 7.74 -29.53
N ASP A 474 -5.35 7.04 -30.67
CA ASP A 474 -6.27 7.14 -31.82
C ASP A 474 -7.70 6.78 -31.37
N PRO A 475 -8.72 7.63 -31.66
CA PRO A 475 -10.12 7.36 -31.35
C PRO A 475 -10.63 5.97 -31.75
N LYS A 476 -10.08 5.36 -32.81
CA LYS A 476 -10.45 4.00 -33.24
C LYS A 476 -10.07 2.91 -32.23
N ARG A 477 -9.16 3.19 -31.30
CA ARG A 477 -8.62 2.22 -30.33
C ARG A 477 -9.33 2.26 -28.97
N ILE A 478 -10.15 3.29 -28.70
CA ILE A 478 -10.80 3.48 -27.39
C ILE A 478 -11.66 2.30 -26.97
N GLY A 479 -12.32 1.62 -27.92
CA GLY A 479 -13.24 0.52 -27.61
C GLY A 479 -12.62 -0.62 -26.80
N LYS A 480 -11.29 -0.80 -26.85
CA LYS A 480 -10.59 -1.84 -26.09
C LYS A 480 -10.24 -1.43 -24.65
N ILE A 481 -10.07 -0.13 -24.36
CA ILE A 481 -9.79 0.38 -23.00
C ILE A 481 -11.07 0.88 -22.32
N ALA A 482 -12.10 1.25 -23.10
CA ALA A 482 -13.39 1.74 -22.60
C ALA A 482 -13.97 0.96 -21.41
N PRO A 483 -13.89 -0.39 -21.33
CA PRO A 483 -14.39 -1.12 -20.16
C PRO A 483 -13.67 -0.80 -18.83
N PHE A 484 -12.46 -0.24 -18.90
CA PHE A 484 -11.62 0.11 -17.74
C PHE A 484 -11.61 1.61 -17.44
N LEU A 485 -12.43 2.39 -18.15
CA LEU A 485 -12.54 3.84 -18.00
C LEU A 485 -13.89 4.20 -17.39
N ASP A 486 -13.92 5.27 -16.60
CA ASP A 486 -15.19 5.81 -16.16
C ASP A 486 -15.91 6.56 -17.29
N LYS A 487 -17.21 6.75 -17.09
CA LYS A 487 -18.09 7.39 -18.07
C LYS A 487 -17.67 8.82 -18.39
N ASN A 488 -17.25 9.60 -17.40
CA ASN A 488 -16.88 11.00 -17.57
C ASN A 488 -15.61 11.14 -18.43
N THR A 489 -14.65 10.25 -18.24
CA THR A 489 -13.42 10.17 -19.04
C THR A 489 -13.73 9.77 -20.49
N ILE A 490 -14.64 8.81 -20.72
CA ILE A 490 -15.08 8.44 -22.07
C ILE A 490 -15.77 9.63 -22.75
N ASP A 491 -16.70 10.30 -22.05
CA ASP A 491 -17.45 11.44 -22.57
C ASP A 491 -16.50 12.60 -22.94
N ARG A 492 -15.49 12.89 -22.10
CA ARG A 492 -14.44 13.89 -22.40
C ARG A 492 -13.62 13.53 -23.63
N PHE A 493 -13.26 12.26 -23.80
CA PHE A 493 -12.49 11.82 -24.96
C PHE A 493 -13.29 11.93 -26.26
N ILE A 494 -14.58 11.56 -26.25
CA ILE A 494 -15.47 11.67 -27.41
C ILE A 494 -15.62 13.13 -27.82
N ASN A 495 -15.96 14.02 -26.88
CA ASN A 495 -16.16 15.45 -27.13
C ASN A 495 -14.90 16.17 -27.67
N ARG A 496 -13.70 15.62 -27.42
CA ARG A 496 -12.43 16.17 -27.90
C ARG A 496 -12.12 15.80 -29.36
N ASN A 497 -12.69 14.71 -29.87
CA ASN A 497 -12.35 14.14 -31.19
C ASN A 497 -13.50 14.23 -32.22
N ASP A 498 -14.51 15.06 -31.93
CA ASP A 498 -15.63 15.40 -32.83
C ASP A 498 -15.25 16.33 -34.00
#